data_AF-A0A8X6V4Q3-F1
#
_entry.id   AF-A0A8X6V4Q3-F1
#
_cell.length_a   1.000
_cell.length_b   1.000
_cell.length_c   1.000
_cell.angle_alpha   90.00
_cell.angle_beta   90.00
_cell.angle_gamma   90.00
#
_symmetry.space_group_name_H-M   'P 1'
#
loop_
_entity.id
_entity.type
_entity.pdbx_description
1 polymer ?
#
loop_
_entity_poly.entity_id
_entity_poly.type
_entity_poly.pdbx_seq_one_letter_code
_entity_poly.pdbx_strand_id
1 'polypeptide(L)'
;MIYGRVGSEELEENYHMLPIILAGDFNVNLASKDGQLLVNFLQDKLELQMNKANNKRSEPTSRYGTTIDTVFSRFSNFRSKTYVSYFSYHKPIVSILQSTAVITDVSDNKNNE
;
A
#
# COMPACT_ATOMS: atom_id res chain seq x y z
N MET A 1 -2.28 -15.79 -19.52
CA MET A 1 -3.34 -15.90 -18.50
C MET A 1 -3.79 -14.48 -18.22
N ILE A 2 -4.97 -14.09 -18.73
CA ILE A 2 -5.50 -12.72 -18.67
C ILE A 2 -6.40 -12.66 -17.45
N TYR A 3 -6.03 -11.91 -16.42
CA TYR A 3 -6.94 -11.57 -15.33
C TYR A 3 -7.43 -10.15 -15.55
N GLY A 4 -8.73 -10.03 -15.76
CA GLY A 4 -9.47 -8.79 -15.85
C GLY A 4 -10.86 -8.97 -15.25
N ARG A 5 -11.50 -7.87 -14.85
CA ARG A 5 -12.93 -7.71 -14.56
C ARG A 5 -13.49 -8.35 -13.26
N VAL A 6 -12.93 -9.45 -12.76
CA VAL A 6 -13.59 -10.25 -11.68
C VAL A 6 -13.62 -9.55 -10.32
N GLY A 7 -12.58 -8.79 -9.94
CA GLY A 7 -12.53 -8.14 -8.63
C GLY A 7 -13.53 -6.98 -8.44
N SER A 8 -14.07 -6.40 -9.53
CA SER A 8 -15.13 -5.40 -9.46
C SER A 8 -16.54 -5.97 -9.58
N GLU A 9 -16.69 -7.17 -10.17
CA GLU A 9 -18.01 -7.78 -10.31
C GLU A 9 -18.56 -8.26 -8.95
N GLU A 10 -17.70 -8.51 -7.96
CA GLU A 10 -18.12 -8.83 -6.58
C GLU A 10 -18.66 -7.62 -5.79
N LEU A 11 -18.50 -6.38 -6.27
CA LEU A 11 -18.88 -5.16 -5.53
C LEU A 11 -19.88 -4.26 -6.27
N GLU A 12 -20.53 -4.75 -7.32
CA GLU A 12 -21.60 -4.09 -8.11
C GLU A 12 -21.30 -2.67 -8.68
N GLU A 13 -20.11 -2.11 -8.45
CA GLU A 13 -19.67 -0.82 -9.01
C GLU A 13 -18.27 -0.91 -9.67
N ASN A 14 -17.87 0.14 -10.41
CA ASN A 14 -16.57 0.22 -11.10
C ASN A 14 -15.36 0.39 -10.16
N TYR A 15 -15.38 -0.23 -8.99
CA TYR A 15 -14.31 -0.18 -7.98
C TYR A 15 -12.96 -0.67 -8.49
N HIS A 16 -12.90 -1.45 -9.58
CA HIS A 16 -11.66 -1.81 -10.25
C HIS A 16 -10.88 -0.58 -10.77
N MET A 17 -11.57 0.51 -11.10
CA MET A 17 -10.95 1.74 -11.60
C MET A 17 -10.49 2.70 -10.51
N LEU A 18 -10.86 2.47 -9.24
CA LEU A 18 -10.50 3.37 -8.16
C LEU A 18 -9.09 3.08 -7.65
N PRO A 19 -8.32 4.13 -7.27
CA PRO A 19 -7.07 3.95 -6.54
C PRO A 19 -7.38 3.40 -5.14
N ILE A 20 -6.74 2.28 -4.79
CA ILE A 20 -6.91 1.63 -3.47
C ILE A 20 -5.57 1.57 -2.76
N ILE A 21 -5.58 1.82 -1.45
CA ILE A 21 -4.53 1.47 -0.51
C ILE A 21 -5.13 0.48 0.49
N LEU A 22 -4.47 -0.66 0.67
CA LEU A 22 -4.77 -1.62 1.72
C LEU A 22 -3.56 -1.73 2.64
N ALA A 23 -3.70 -1.26 3.88
CA ALA A 23 -2.61 -1.19 4.85
C ALA A 23 -3.07 -1.72 6.21
N GLY A 24 -2.19 -2.46 6.88
CA GLY A 24 -2.45 -2.94 8.24
C GLY A 24 -1.64 -4.16 8.63
N ASP A 25 -2.01 -4.74 9.77
CA ASP A 25 -1.53 -6.02 10.27
C ASP A 25 -2.41 -7.14 9.71
N PHE A 26 -1.80 -8.04 8.94
CA PHE A 26 -2.48 -9.19 8.33
C PHE A 26 -2.37 -10.46 9.18
N ASN A 27 -1.58 -10.46 10.25
CA ASN A 27 -1.30 -11.62 11.09
C ASN A 27 -0.81 -12.88 10.34
N VAL A 28 -0.35 -12.71 9.10
CA VAL A 28 0.27 -13.76 8.28
C VAL A 28 1.70 -13.33 8.02
N ASN A 29 2.67 -14.19 8.36
CA ASN A 29 4.06 -13.88 8.08
C ASN A 29 4.29 -13.84 6.57
N LEU A 30 4.47 -12.64 6.03
CA LEU A 30 4.68 -12.40 4.62
C LEU A 30 5.96 -13.05 4.11
N ALA A 31 6.95 -13.36 4.95
CA ALA A 31 8.13 -14.12 4.52
C ALA A 31 7.84 -15.63 4.25
N SER A 32 6.69 -16.14 4.68
CA SER A 32 6.32 -17.56 4.58
C SER A 32 5.66 -17.94 3.24
N LYS A 33 5.39 -19.23 3.06
CA LYS A 33 4.58 -19.75 1.93
C LYS A 33 3.14 -19.23 1.99
N ASP A 34 2.52 -19.20 3.17
CA ASP A 34 1.16 -18.69 3.34
C ASP A 34 1.10 -17.18 3.05
N GLY A 35 2.15 -16.45 3.45
CA GLY A 35 2.34 -15.06 3.06
C GLY A 35 2.41 -14.86 1.54
N GLN A 36 3.01 -15.80 0.80
CA GLN A 36 3.02 -15.74 -0.67
C GLN A 36 1.62 -15.94 -1.24
N LEU A 37 0.82 -16.85 -0.66
CA LEU A 37 -0.56 -17.08 -1.09
C LEU A 37 -1.41 -15.82 -0.92
N LEU A 38 -1.27 -15.12 0.21
CA LEU A 38 -1.94 -13.84 0.44
C LEU A 38 -1.52 -12.78 -0.59
N VAL A 39 -0.21 -12.62 -0.83
CA VAL A 39 0.30 -11.66 -1.82
C VAL A 39 -0.24 -11.98 -3.22
N ASN A 40 -0.23 -13.25 -3.62
CA ASN A 40 -0.76 -13.68 -4.92
C ASN A 40 -2.26 -13.43 -5.02
N PHE A 41 -3.03 -13.76 -3.98
CA PHE A 41 -4.47 -13.50 -3.95
C PHE A 41 -4.77 -12.02 -4.15
N LEU A 42 -4.13 -11.14 -3.38
CA LEU A 42 -4.35 -9.69 -3.48
C LEU A 42 -3.93 -9.13 -4.86
N GLN A 43 -2.85 -9.65 -5.43
CA GLN A 43 -2.40 -9.28 -6.76
C GLN A 43 -3.35 -9.78 -7.86
N ASP A 44 -3.71 -11.05 -7.84
CA ASP A 44 -4.45 -11.71 -8.92
C ASP A 44 -5.96 -11.39 -8.88
N LYS A 45 -6.52 -11.14 -7.69
CA LYS A 45 -7.95 -10.88 -7.50
C LYS A 45 -8.29 -9.41 -7.39
N LEU A 46 -7.43 -8.64 -6.74
CA LEU A 46 -7.70 -7.23 -6.44
C LEU A 46 -6.75 -6.27 -7.16
N GLU A 47 -5.82 -6.77 -7.97
CA GLU A 47 -4.80 -5.96 -8.67
C GLU A 47 -3.97 -5.11 -7.69
N LEU A 48 -3.83 -5.57 -6.45
CA LEU A 48 -3.11 -4.87 -5.39
C LEU A 48 -1.66 -5.37 -5.32
N GLN A 49 -0.72 -4.46 -5.53
CA GLN A 49 0.71 -4.74 -5.48
C GLN A 49 1.31 -4.34 -4.13
N MET A 50 2.10 -5.23 -3.54
CA MET A 50 2.89 -4.93 -2.34
C MET A 50 3.99 -3.91 -2.67
N ASN A 51 4.19 -2.89 -1.82
CA ASN A 51 5.28 -1.93 -2.02
C ASN A 51 6.65 -2.59 -1.79
N LYS A 52 7.33 -2.99 -2.86
CA LYS A 52 8.64 -3.66 -2.77
C LYS A 52 9.82 -2.72 -2.51
N ALA A 53 9.64 -1.40 -2.66
CA ALA A 53 10.77 -0.47 -2.64
C ALA A 53 11.38 -0.31 -1.24
N ASN A 54 10.58 -0.27 -0.17
CA ASN A 54 11.09 -0.25 1.21
C ASN A 54 10.20 -0.98 2.25
N ASN A 55 9.41 -1.95 1.80
CA ASN A 55 8.77 -2.94 2.68
C ASN A 55 8.93 -4.34 2.06
N LYS A 56 10.15 -4.88 2.13
CA LYS A 56 10.40 -6.23 1.60
C LYS A 56 9.74 -7.27 2.49
N ARG A 57 9.28 -8.37 1.88
CA ARG A 57 8.77 -9.53 2.63
C ARG A 57 9.77 -10.09 3.65
N SER A 58 11.06 -9.90 3.38
CA SER A 58 12.17 -10.31 4.25
C SER A 58 12.52 -9.29 5.35
N GLU A 59 11.92 -8.12 5.38
CA GLU A 59 12.23 -7.07 6.36
C GLU A 59 11.18 -7.10 7.49
N PRO A 60 11.56 -7.50 8.71
CA PRO A 60 10.58 -7.65 9.80
C PRO A 60 9.88 -6.35 10.15
N THR A 61 8.56 -6.42 10.31
CA THR A 61 7.72 -5.34 10.80
C THR A 61 7.40 -5.45 12.27
N SER A 62 7.68 -6.59 12.91
CA SER A 62 7.61 -6.75 14.36
C SER A 62 9.01 -6.79 14.99
N ARG A 63 9.07 -6.57 16.31
CA ARG A 63 10.29 -6.77 17.12
C ARG A 63 10.74 -8.23 17.19
N TYR A 64 9.83 -9.19 16.96
CA TYR A 64 10.11 -10.62 17.04
C TYR A 64 10.54 -11.23 15.70
N GLY A 65 10.83 -10.41 14.69
CA GLY A 65 11.38 -10.89 13.42
C GLY A 65 10.32 -11.34 12.41
N THR A 66 9.04 -11.09 12.65
CA THR A 66 7.97 -11.39 11.69
C THR A 66 7.66 -10.19 10.79
N THR A 67 7.23 -10.48 9.57
CA THR A 67 6.75 -9.49 8.60
C THR A 67 5.24 -9.66 8.46
N ILE A 68 4.45 -9.01 9.30
CA ILE A 68 2.97 -9.18 9.34
C ILE A 68 2.22 -7.90 8.97
N ASP A 69 2.91 -6.77 9.01
CA ASP A 69 2.37 -5.47 8.64
C ASP A 69 2.82 -5.11 7.21
N THR A 70 1.89 -4.68 6.36
CA THR A 70 2.27 -4.21 5.02
C THR A 70 1.29 -3.24 4.40
N VAL A 71 1.66 -2.74 3.22
CA VAL A 71 0.87 -1.82 2.40
C VAL A 71 0.86 -2.34 0.97
N PHE A 72 -0.35 -2.55 0.46
CA PHE A 72 -0.63 -2.84 -0.94
C PHE A 72 -1.33 -1.65 -1.59
N SER A 73 -1.15 -1.47 -2.89
CA SER A 73 -1.88 -0.45 -3.66
C SER A 73 -2.22 -0.89 -5.08
N ARG A 74 -3.19 -0.19 -5.69
CA ARG A 74 -3.50 -0.26 -7.11
C ARG A 74 -2.96 0.96 -7.89
N PHE A 75 -1.72 1.38 -7.63
CA PHE A 75 -1.04 2.47 -8.35
C PHE A 75 0.46 2.53 -8.01
N SER A 76 1.26 3.07 -8.93
CA SER A 76 2.74 3.03 -8.86
C SER A 76 3.37 4.23 -8.15
N ASN A 77 2.65 5.33 -7.94
CA ASN A 77 3.17 6.58 -7.38
C ASN A 77 3.16 6.64 -5.84
N PHE A 78 3.54 5.54 -5.17
CA PHE A 78 3.62 5.52 -3.70
C PHE A 78 4.90 4.89 -3.20
N ARG A 79 5.39 5.39 -2.07
CA ARG A 79 6.59 4.88 -1.38
C ARG A 79 6.24 4.60 0.06
N SER A 80 6.51 3.38 0.52
CA SER A 80 6.36 3.02 1.93
C SER A 80 7.72 2.75 2.56
N LYS A 81 7.89 3.10 3.84
CA LYS A 81 9.10 2.81 4.61
C LYS A 81 8.75 2.43 6.04
N THR A 82 9.41 1.38 6.53
CA THR A 82 9.31 0.91 7.91
C THR A 82 10.28 1.67 8.82
N TYR A 83 9.82 2.09 9.99
CA TYR A 83 10.61 2.83 10.99
C TYR A 83 10.74 2.05 12.29
N VAL A 84 11.79 2.34 13.06
CA VAL A 84 11.94 1.79 14.41
C VAL A 84 10.83 2.33 15.32
N SER A 85 10.33 1.47 16.21
CA SER A 85 9.34 1.84 17.23
C SER A 85 9.90 1.58 18.62
N TYR A 86 9.79 2.55 19.53
CA TYR A 86 10.23 2.41 20.92
C TYR A 86 9.07 2.06 21.88
N PHE A 87 7.84 2.35 21.48
CA PHE A 87 6.63 2.20 22.30
C PHE A 87 5.65 1.12 21.81
N SER A 88 5.95 0.45 20.68
CA SER A 88 5.16 -0.68 20.17
C SER A 88 6.06 -1.84 19.77
N TYR A 89 5.48 -3.05 19.80
CA TYR A 89 6.07 -4.25 19.22
C TYR A 89 6.03 -4.24 17.70
N HIS A 90 5.11 -3.47 17.10
CA HIS A 90 5.03 -3.25 15.67
C HIS A 90 5.81 -2.00 15.28
N LYS A 91 6.48 -2.09 14.13
CA LYS A 91 7.20 -1.01 13.48
C LYS A 91 6.22 -0.21 12.63
N PRO A 92 6.10 1.11 12.82
CA PRO A 92 5.23 1.91 11.98
C PRO A 92 5.72 1.89 10.53
N ILE A 93 4.77 1.82 9.61
CA ILE A 93 5.01 1.96 8.17
C ILE A 93 4.45 3.30 7.74
N VAL A 94 5.32 4.18 7.25
CA VAL A 94 4.91 5.47 6.70
C VAL A 94 4.83 5.32 5.18
N SER A 95 3.68 5.69 4.61
CA SER A 95 3.45 5.68 3.17
C SER A 95 3.27 7.10 2.65
N ILE A 96 4.01 7.46 1.62
CA ILE A 96 3.94 8.75 0.95
C ILE A 96 3.35 8.53 -0.43
N LEU A 97 2.22 9.21 -0.69
CA LEU A 97 1.59 9.29 -2.00
C LEU A 97 1.94 10.64 -2.61
N GLN A 98 2.59 10.62 -3.78
CA GLN A 98 2.84 11.86 -4.51
C GLN A 98 1.59 12.20 -5.32
N SER A 99 0.88 13.25 -4.88
CA SER A 99 -0.20 13.82 -5.68
C SER A 99 0.37 14.42 -6.97
N THR A 100 -0.23 14.09 -8.10
CA THR A 100 0.05 14.73 -9.40
C THR A 100 -0.82 15.96 -9.63
N ALA A 101 -1.71 16.31 -8.68
CA ALA A 101 -2.41 17.58 -8.73
C ALA A 101 -1.38 18.70 -8.55
N VAL A 102 -1.17 19.49 -9.60
CA VAL A 102 -0.48 20.78 -9.48
C VAL A 102 -1.29 21.58 -8.47
N ILE A 103 -0.70 21.82 -7.29
CA ILE A 103 -1.18 22.91 -6.44
C ILE A 103 -0.87 24.15 -7.27
N THR A 104 -1.84 24.64 -8.03
CA THR A 104 -1.78 26.00 -8.53
C THR A 104 -1.89 26.85 -7.30
N ASP A 105 -0.76 27.30 -6.77
CA ASP A 105 -0.75 28.39 -5.81
C ASP A 105 -1.64 29.47 -6.41
N VAL A 106 -2.71 29.80 -5.67
CA VAL A 106 -3.50 30.99 -5.97
C VAL A 106 -2.49 32.12 -5.96
N SER A 107 -2.21 32.67 -7.13
CA SER A 107 -1.34 33.82 -7.29
C SER A 107 -1.73 34.84 -6.24
N ASP A 108 -0.80 35.16 -5.32
CA ASP A 108 -0.94 36.27 -4.39
C ASP A 108 -1.38 37.47 -5.21
N ASN A 109 -2.65 37.83 -5.03
CA ASN A 109 -3.24 38.97 -5.67
C ASN A 109 -2.51 40.16 -5.05
N LYS A 110 -1.49 40.67 -5.76
CA LYS A 110 -0.90 41.98 -5.51
C LYS A 110 -2.00 43.00 -5.73
N ASN A 111 -2.84 43.19 -4.72
CA ASN A 111 -3.75 44.30 -4.64
C ASN A 111 -2.93 45.51 -4.22
N ASN A 112 -2.70 46.34 -5.23
CA ASN A 112 -2.38 47.76 -5.20
C ASN A 112 -2.75 48.47 -3.89
N GLU A 113 -1.75 49.08 -3.26
CA GLU A 113 -1.79 50.49 -2.78
C GLU A 113 -0.40 51.12 -2.98
#